data_AF-E3KZI6-F1
#
_entry.id   AF-E3KZI6-F1
#
_cell.length_a   1.000
_cell.length_b   1.000
_cell.length_c   1.000
_cell.angle_alpha   90.00
_cell.angle_beta   90.00
_cell.angle_gamma   90.00
#
_symmetry.space_group_name_H-M   'P 1'
#
loop_
_entity.id
_entity.type
_entity.pdbx_description
1 polymer ?
#
loop_
_entity_poly.entity_id
_entity_poly.type
_entity_poly.pdbx_seq_one_letter_code
_entity_poly.pdbx_strand_id
1 'polypeptide(L)'
;MANGKIQIVPTGKETTKKKRAPNWLPIEEEQLAISWVHVSEQPEFANNQTRTMFYRKIKENFNTYSKIHYWNHEQIKIRWTSLNTATLKFAAIYNVIERNPPSGSSPDDWMSTAMTVYANQTKGTAFSSVSAWQKVCYCPKWRGD
;
A
#
# COMPACT_ATOMS: atom_id res chain seq x y z
N MET A 1 70.23 -17.62 13.50
CA MET A 1 68.87 -17.38 14.05
C MET A 1 68.22 -16.27 13.23
N ALA A 2 67.16 -16.59 12.46
CA ALA A 2 66.18 -15.64 11.95
C ALA A 2 64.97 -16.44 11.43
N ASN A 3 64.02 -16.76 12.31
CA ASN A 3 62.74 -17.35 11.93
C ASN A 3 61.76 -16.22 11.61
N GLY A 4 61.47 -16.01 10.33
CA GLY A 4 60.44 -15.09 9.86
C GLY A 4 59.04 -15.60 10.23
N LYS A 5 58.34 -14.89 11.10
CA LYS A 5 56.92 -15.11 11.38
C LYS A 5 56.08 -14.38 10.33
N ILE A 6 55.34 -15.14 9.52
CA ILE A 6 54.27 -14.61 8.66
C ILE A 6 53.11 -14.20 9.56
N GLN A 7 52.75 -12.91 9.56
CA GLN A 7 51.50 -12.43 10.14
C GLN A 7 50.37 -12.59 9.11
N ILE A 8 49.37 -13.39 9.45
CA ILE A 8 48.13 -13.52 8.68
C ILE A 8 47.21 -12.38 9.10
N VAL A 9 46.96 -11.43 8.21
CA VAL A 9 45.95 -10.37 8.40
C VAL A 9 44.57 -10.97 8.05
N PRO A 10 43.57 -10.97 8.95
CA PRO A 10 42.25 -11.42 8.58
C PRO A 10 41.49 -10.27 7.89
N THR A 11 41.45 -10.28 6.57
CA THR A 11 40.55 -9.42 5.77
C THR A 11 39.15 -10.04 5.74
N GLY A 12 38.45 -9.98 6.87
CA GLY A 12 37.03 -10.34 6.95
C GLY A 12 36.16 -9.21 6.38
N LYS A 13 35.73 -9.32 5.12
CA LYS A 13 34.63 -8.49 4.60
C LYS A 13 33.35 -8.93 5.31
N GLU A 14 32.92 -8.17 6.32
CA GLU A 14 31.60 -8.32 6.91
C GLU A 14 30.54 -8.06 5.84
N THR A 15 29.98 -9.13 5.29
CA THR A 15 28.77 -9.06 4.49
C THR A 15 27.61 -8.90 5.45
N THR A 16 27.25 -7.64 5.76
CA THR A 16 26.01 -7.34 6.47
C THR A 16 24.85 -7.88 5.65
N LYS A 17 24.30 -9.04 6.05
CA LYS A 17 23.09 -9.61 5.46
C LYS A 17 22.01 -8.54 5.53
N LYS A 18 21.57 -8.01 4.37
CA LYS A 18 20.46 -7.06 4.30
C LYS A 18 19.25 -7.70 4.98
N LYS A 19 18.86 -7.19 6.15
CA LYS A 19 17.62 -7.60 6.81
C LYS A 19 16.47 -7.38 5.82
N ARG A 20 15.65 -8.41 5.61
CA ARG A 20 14.44 -8.29 4.78
C ARG A 20 13.58 -7.18 5.36
N ALA A 21 12.97 -6.38 4.47
CA ALA A 21 11.99 -5.40 4.87
C ALA A 21 10.85 -6.08 5.67
N PRO A 22 10.27 -5.41 6.68
CA PRO A 22 9.12 -5.94 7.39
C PRO A 22 7.93 -6.15 6.43
N ASN A 23 6.95 -6.93 6.85
CA ASN A 23 5.70 -7.04 6.10
C ASN A 23 4.83 -5.81 6.35
N TRP A 24 4.12 -5.36 5.31
CA TRP A 24 3.11 -4.30 5.45
C TRP A 24 1.94 -4.78 6.29
N LEU A 25 1.55 -3.98 7.26
CA LEU A 25 0.40 -4.25 8.12
C LEU A 25 -0.88 -3.58 7.58
N PRO A 26 -2.08 -4.12 7.87
CA PRO A 26 -3.33 -3.48 7.46
C PRO A 26 -3.48 -2.02 7.91
N ILE A 27 -3.00 -1.70 9.13
CA ILE A 27 -3.00 -0.32 9.64
C ILE A 27 -2.05 0.60 8.86
N GLU A 28 -0.94 0.06 8.35
CA GLU A 28 -0.05 0.82 7.46
C GLU A 28 -0.71 1.04 6.09
N GLU A 29 -1.47 0.08 5.57
CA GLU A 29 -2.21 0.28 4.33
C GLU A 29 -3.31 1.34 4.47
N GLU A 30 -4.01 1.36 5.60
CA GLU A 30 -4.97 2.41 5.92
C GLU A 30 -4.28 3.78 5.97
N GLN A 31 -3.17 3.91 6.70
CA GLN A 31 -2.42 5.16 6.73
C GLN A 31 -1.87 5.56 5.36
N LEU A 32 -1.46 4.59 4.53
CA LEU A 32 -1.02 4.85 3.17
C LEU A 32 -2.16 5.41 2.30
N ALA A 33 -3.37 4.87 2.44
CA ALA A 33 -4.57 5.39 1.79
C ALA A 33 -4.91 6.82 2.23
N ILE A 34 -4.86 7.10 3.54
CA ILE A 34 -5.05 8.45 4.10
C ILE A 34 -4.00 9.42 3.51
N SER A 35 -2.74 9.01 3.50
CA SER A 35 -1.63 9.83 3.01
C SER A 35 -1.76 10.11 1.52
N TRP A 36 -2.21 9.14 0.73
CA TRP A 36 -2.46 9.32 -0.70
C TRP A 36 -3.59 10.32 -0.95
N VAL A 37 -4.72 10.19 -0.24
CA VAL A 37 -5.86 11.13 -0.37
C VAL A 37 -5.44 12.55 0.00
N HIS A 38 -4.80 12.71 1.16
CA HIS A 38 -4.33 14.02 1.62
C HIS A 38 -3.43 14.71 0.60
N VAL A 39 -2.48 13.98 0.01
CA VAL A 39 -1.56 14.52 -0.98
C VAL A 39 -2.27 14.73 -2.31
N SER A 40 -3.14 13.82 -2.76
CA SER A 40 -3.82 13.94 -4.04
C SER A 40 -4.77 15.14 -4.10
N GLU A 41 -5.32 15.57 -2.97
CA GLU A 41 -6.20 16.73 -2.88
C GLU A 41 -5.47 18.08 -2.85
N GLN A 42 -4.15 18.11 -2.60
CA GLN A 42 -3.44 19.39 -2.56
C GLN A 42 -3.39 20.04 -3.96
N PRO A 43 -3.66 21.36 -4.08
CA PRO A 43 -3.65 22.09 -5.35
C PRO A 43 -2.33 21.97 -6.13
N GLU A 44 -1.23 21.82 -5.42
CA GLU A 44 0.12 21.67 -5.98
C GLU A 44 0.30 20.41 -6.86
N PHE A 45 -0.60 19.42 -6.75
CA PHE A 45 -0.61 18.23 -7.61
C PHE A 45 -1.71 18.25 -8.66
N ALA A 46 -2.38 19.39 -8.86
CA ALA A 46 -3.34 19.54 -9.96
C ALA A 46 -2.65 19.72 -11.32
N ASN A 47 -1.51 20.44 -11.38
CA ASN A 47 -1.09 21.03 -12.67
C ASN A 47 0.35 20.82 -13.16
N ASN A 48 1.33 20.31 -12.40
CA ASN A 48 2.65 19.91 -12.97
C ASN A 48 3.63 19.39 -11.91
N GLN A 49 3.54 18.11 -11.53
CA GLN A 49 4.61 17.47 -10.75
C GLN A 49 5.03 16.13 -11.33
N THR A 50 6.32 15.83 -11.20
CA THR A 50 6.83 14.50 -11.54
C THR A 50 6.25 13.47 -10.58
N ARG A 51 5.98 12.26 -11.10
CA ARG A 51 5.50 11.13 -10.30
C ARG A 51 6.37 10.87 -9.07
N THR A 52 7.68 11.12 -9.17
CA THR A 52 8.63 10.98 -8.06
C THR A 52 8.35 11.95 -6.92
N MET A 53 8.09 13.22 -7.21
CA MET A 53 7.76 14.23 -6.19
C MET A 53 6.47 13.89 -5.45
N PHE A 54 5.45 13.44 -6.18
CA PHE A 54 4.18 12.98 -5.59
C PHE A 54 4.41 11.86 -4.55
N TYR A 55 5.13 10.79 -4.92
CA TYR A 55 5.40 9.71 -3.97
C TYR A 55 6.34 10.11 -2.83
N ARG A 56 7.24 11.09 -3.04
CA ARG A 56 8.05 11.64 -1.94
C ARG A 56 7.17 12.35 -0.91
N LYS A 57 6.16 13.07 -1.36
CA LYS A 57 5.20 13.78 -0.49
C LYS A 57 4.28 12.81 0.25
N ILE A 58 3.82 11.75 -0.41
CA ILE A 58 3.11 10.65 0.27
C ILE A 58 4.01 10.02 1.34
N LYS A 59 5.27 9.75 1.02
CA LYS A 59 6.25 9.19 1.98
C LYS A 59 6.46 10.11 3.18
N GLU A 60 6.57 11.43 2.97
CA GLU A 60 6.71 12.43 4.03
C GLU A 60 5.49 12.40 4.97
N ASN A 61 4.27 12.45 4.40
CA ASN A 61 3.03 12.37 5.17
C ASN A 61 2.90 11.01 5.90
N PHE A 62 3.05 9.89 5.19
CA PHE A 62 2.94 8.55 5.74
C PHE A 62 3.89 8.33 6.93
N ASN A 63 5.18 8.65 6.79
CA ASN A 63 6.15 8.41 7.85
C ASN A 63 5.93 9.32 9.07
N THR A 64 5.25 10.45 8.89
CA THR A 64 4.88 11.35 10.01
C THR A 64 3.82 10.72 10.90
N TYR A 65 2.85 10.00 10.31
CA TYR A 65 1.68 9.49 11.02
C TYR A 65 1.72 7.99 11.33
N SER A 66 2.32 7.16 10.48
CA SER A 66 2.39 5.71 10.70
C SER A 66 3.14 5.37 11.99
N LYS A 67 4.33 5.95 12.19
CA LYS A 67 5.22 5.72 13.36
C LYS A 67 5.53 4.25 13.68
N ILE A 68 5.13 3.28 12.84
CA ILE A 68 5.39 1.84 12.99
C ILE A 68 6.65 1.47 12.20
N HIS A 69 6.58 1.54 10.87
CA HIS A 69 7.73 1.39 9.98
C HIS A 69 7.93 2.64 9.14
N TYR A 70 9.20 2.90 8.81
CA TYR A 70 9.59 3.98 7.93
C TYR A 70 9.92 3.41 6.56
N TRP A 71 9.15 3.83 5.56
CA TRP A 71 9.32 3.39 4.19
C TRP A 71 9.96 4.49 3.34
N ASN A 72 10.73 4.09 2.33
CA ASN A 72 11.18 5.01 1.30
C ASN A 72 10.10 5.22 0.23
N HIS A 73 10.26 6.24 -0.61
CA HIS A 73 9.24 6.61 -1.60
C HIS A 73 9.02 5.54 -2.68
N GLU A 74 10.03 4.72 -2.99
CA GLU A 74 9.88 3.59 -3.94
C GLU A 74 9.05 2.47 -3.34
N GLN A 75 9.27 2.13 -2.06
CA GLN A 75 8.49 1.14 -1.33
C GLN A 75 7.03 1.59 -1.18
N ILE A 76 6.80 2.87 -0.86
CA ILE A 76 5.49 3.50 -0.82
C ILE A 76 4.80 3.38 -2.18
N LYS A 77 5.50 3.71 -3.28
CA LYS A 77 4.96 3.58 -4.64
C LYS A 77 4.60 2.14 -4.98
N ILE A 78 5.49 1.18 -4.73
CA ILE A 78 5.24 -0.24 -5.03
C ILE A 78 4.02 -0.73 -4.25
N ARG A 79 3.95 -0.42 -2.94
CA ARG A 79 2.81 -0.82 -2.12
C ARG A 79 1.53 -0.16 -2.59
N TRP A 80 1.54 1.15 -2.83
CA TRP A 80 0.38 1.89 -3.32
C TRP A 80 -0.15 1.32 -4.63
N THR A 81 0.70 1.02 -5.60
CA THR A 81 0.25 0.42 -6.87
C THR A 81 -0.50 -0.90 -6.64
N SER A 82 0.04 -1.78 -5.79
CA SER A 82 -0.61 -3.06 -5.45
C SER A 82 -1.93 -2.85 -4.70
N LEU A 83 -1.92 -1.98 -3.70
CA LEU A 83 -3.08 -1.64 -2.88
C LEU A 83 -4.19 -1.03 -3.74
N ASN A 84 -3.86 -0.02 -4.53
CA ASN A 84 -4.79 0.68 -5.40
C ASN A 84 -5.47 -0.31 -6.38
N THR A 85 -4.69 -1.20 -6.99
CA THR A 85 -5.22 -2.24 -7.89
C THR A 85 -6.23 -3.14 -7.18
N ALA A 86 -5.92 -3.60 -5.96
CA ALA A 86 -6.83 -4.42 -5.16
C ALA A 86 -8.11 -3.65 -4.79
N THR A 87 -7.96 -2.40 -4.32
CA THR A 87 -9.10 -1.56 -3.91
C THR A 87 -10.02 -1.19 -5.08
N LEU A 88 -9.49 -0.94 -6.28
CA LEU A 88 -10.28 -0.64 -7.48
C LEU A 88 -11.07 -1.87 -7.92
N LYS A 89 -10.45 -3.06 -7.92
CA LYS A 89 -11.14 -4.32 -8.22
C LYS A 89 -12.24 -4.59 -7.21
N PHE A 90 -11.97 -4.41 -5.92
CA PHE A 90 -12.98 -4.57 -4.88
C PHE A 90 -14.13 -3.59 -5.04
N ALA A 91 -13.85 -2.31 -5.32
CA ALA A 91 -14.90 -1.33 -5.58
C ALA A 91 -15.75 -1.66 -6.80
N ALA A 92 -15.14 -2.15 -7.90
CA ALA A 92 -15.90 -2.56 -9.06
C ALA A 92 -16.93 -3.65 -8.71
N ILE A 93 -16.53 -4.64 -7.89
CA ILE A 93 -17.42 -5.68 -7.39
C ILE A 93 -18.51 -5.10 -6.49
N TYR A 94 -18.12 -4.31 -5.48
CA TYR A 94 -19.04 -3.72 -4.51
C TYR A 94 -20.08 -2.82 -5.19
N ASN A 95 -19.64 -1.94 -6.09
CA ASN A 95 -20.51 -1.02 -6.83
C ASN A 95 -21.54 -1.76 -7.71
N VAL A 96 -21.21 -2.94 -8.24
CA VAL A 96 -22.18 -3.74 -9.01
C VAL A 96 -23.30 -4.26 -8.12
N ILE A 97 -22.97 -4.70 -6.91
CA ILE A 97 -23.93 -5.18 -5.91
C ILE A 97 -24.79 -4.02 -5.41
N GLU A 98 -24.15 -2.89 -5.05
CA GLU A 98 -24.83 -1.68 -4.59
C GLU A 98 -25.82 -1.12 -5.62
N ARG A 99 -25.48 -1.18 -6.92
CA ARG A 99 -26.37 -0.71 -8.00
C ARG A 99 -27.58 -1.61 -8.25
N ASN A 100 -27.47 -2.90 -7.94
CA ASN A 100 -28.55 -3.88 -8.14
C ASN A 100 -28.64 -4.80 -6.90
N PRO A 101 -29.07 -4.25 -5.75
CA PRO A 101 -29.02 -4.97 -4.50
C PRO A 101 -30.03 -6.12 -4.51
N PRO A 102 -29.65 -7.32 -4.00
CA PRO A 102 -30.60 -8.39 -3.78
C PRO A 102 -31.77 -7.93 -2.89
N SER A 103 -32.99 -8.37 -3.19
CA SER A 103 -34.16 -7.98 -2.39
C SER A 103 -33.98 -8.34 -0.92
N GLY A 104 -34.20 -7.37 -0.03
CA GLY A 104 -34.09 -7.55 1.42
C GLY A 104 -32.65 -7.63 1.97
N SER A 105 -31.62 -7.36 1.15
CA SER A 105 -30.22 -7.37 1.60
C SER A 105 -29.77 -6.04 2.20
N SER A 106 -28.84 -6.12 3.14
CA SER A 106 -28.22 -4.99 3.82
C SER A 106 -26.82 -4.67 3.29
N PRO A 107 -26.25 -3.49 3.59
CA PRO A 107 -24.86 -3.17 3.22
C PRO A 107 -23.82 -4.16 3.76
N ASP A 108 -24.08 -4.80 4.91
CA ASP A 108 -23.21 -5.83 5.47
C ASP A 108 -23.25 -7.11 4.63
N ASP A 109 -24.43 -7.49 4.13
CA ASP A 109 -24.59 -8.60 3.18
C ASP A 109 -23.86 -8.31 1.87
N TRP A 110 -23.89 -7.06 1.40
CA TRP A 110 -23.17 -6.64 0.19
C TRP A 110 -21.67 -6.71 0.37
N MET A 111 -21.16 -6.27 1.53
CA MET A 111 -19.74 -6.37 1.87
C MET A 111 -19.29 -7.85 1.89
N SER A 112 -20.06 -8.72 2.56
CA SER A 112 -19.78 -10.16 2.62
C SER A 112 -19.78 -10.79 1.22
N THR A 113 -20.78 -10.46 0.41
CA THR A 113 -20.88 -10.93 -0.98
C THR A 113 -19.70 -10.44 -1.83
N ALA A 114 -19.33 -9.16 -1.69
CA ALA A 114 -18.18 -8.59 -2.40
C ALA A 114 -16.86 -9.28 -2.03
N MET A 115 -16.67 -9.63 -0.75
CA MET A 115 -15.52 -10.39 -0.28
C MET A 115 -15.41 -11.77 -0.94
N THR A 116 -16.53 -12.50 -0.98
CA THR A 116 -16.59 -13.83 -1.61
C THR A 116 -16.32 -13.73 -3.11
N VAL A 117 -16.96 -12.78 -3.80
CA VAL A 117 -16.75 -12.58 -5.25
C VAL A 117 -15.31 -12.18 -5.54
N TYR A 118 -14.72 -11.29 -4.73
CA TYR A 118 -13.32 -10.90 -4.89
C TYR A 118 -12.39 -12.11 -4.79
N ALA A 119 -12.52 -12.91 -3.72
CA ALA A 119 -11.70 -14.10 -3.50
C ALA A 119 -11.81 -15.09 -4.67
N ASN A 120 -13.02 -15.32 -5.18
CA ASN A 120 -13.25 -16.18 -6.35
C ASN A 120 -12.53 -15.64 -7.60
N GLN A 121 -12.50 -14.32 -7.78
CA GLN A 121 -11.80 -13.67 -8.90
C GLN A 121 -10.28 -13.51 -8.67
N THR A 122 -9.75 -13.82 -7.49
CA THR A 122 -8.32 -13.67 -7.12
C THR A 122 -7.70 -14.98 -6.66
N LYS A 123 -8.11 -16.10 -7.28
CA LYS A 123 -7.55 -17.45 -7.02
C LYS A 123 -7.62 -17.82 -5.53
N GLY A 124 -8.71 -17.45 -4.85
CA GLY A 124 -8.93 -17.71 -3.43
C GLY A 124 -8.29 -16.70 -2.48
N THR A 125 -7.67 -15.62 -2.98
CA THR A 125 -7.03 -14.61 -2.12
C THR A 125 -8.07 -13.66 -1.53
N ALA A 126 -8.31 -13.74 -0.22
CA ALA A 126 -9.20 -12.83 0.48
C ALA A 126 -8.73 -11.37 0.37
N PHE A 127 -9.68 -10.44 0.26
CA PHE A 127 -9.39 -9.01 0.32
C PHE A 127 -9.16 -8.60 1.77
N SER A 128 -7.96 -8.09 2.08
CA SER A 128 -7.55 -7.74 3.45
C SER A 128 -7.49 -6.23 3.71
N SER A 129 -7.76 -5.39 2.70
CA SER A 129 -7.45 -3.95 2.74
C SER A 129 -8.72 -3.09 2.82
N VAL A 130 -9.71 -3.52 3.62
CA VAL A 130 -11.02 -2.85 3.75
C VAL A 130 -10.89 -1.43 4.25
N SER A 131 -10.16 -1.22 5.36
CA SER A 131 -9.99 0.12 5.94
C SER A 131 -9.36 1.07 4.93
N ALA A 132 -8.34 0.61 4.19
CA ALA A 132 -7.71 1.39 3.14
C ALA A 132 -8.70 1.75 2.02
N TRP A 133 -9.49 0.79 1.52
CA TRP A 133 -10.52 1.03 0.53
C TRP A 133 -11.54 2.07 1.02
N GLN A 134 -12.03 1.96 2.25
CA GLN A 134 -12.99 2.92 2.82
C GLN A 134 -12.47 4.36 2.87
N LYS A 135 -11.14 4.56 2.98
CA LYS A 135 -10.55 5.91 2.95
C LYS A 135 -10.50 6.50 1.54
N VAL A 136 -10.28 5.66 0.52
CA VAL A 136 -10.09 6.13 -0.86
C VAL A 136 -11.37 6.10 -1.67
N CYS A 137 -12.35 5.28 -1.30
CA CYS A 137 -13.52 5.03 -2.11
C CYS A 137 -14.42 6.26 -2.26
N TYR A 138 -14.33 7.28 -1.41
CA TYR A 138 -15.08 8.52 -1.58
C TYR A 138 -14.27 9.66 -2.21
N CYS A 139 -12.98 9.45 -2.50
CA CYS A 139 -12.14 10.48 -3.10
C CYS A 139 -12.48 10.63 -4.61
N PRO A 140 -12.87 11.82 -5.09
CA PRO A 140 -13.23 12.03 -6.50
C PRO A 140 -12.10 11.65 -7.46
N LYS A 141 -10.86 12.02 -7.10
CA LYS A 141 -9.66 11.66 -7.88
C LYS A 141 -9.37 10.16 -7.95
N TRP A 142 -9.94 9.38 -7.04
CA TRP A 142 -9.76 7.92 -7.00
C TRP A 142 -10.77 7.19 -7.88
N ARG A 143 -12.01 7.68 -7.95
CA ARG A 143 -13.06 7.02 -8.74
C ARG A 143 -12.86 7.12 -10.25
N GLY A 144 -12.06 8.08 -10.70
CA GLY A 144 -11.97 8.43 -12.13
C GLY A 144 -13.29 9.06 -12.58
N ASP A 145 -13.21 10.16 -13.33
CA ASP A 145 -14.36 10.63 -14.09
C ASP A 145 -14.77 9.59 -15.15
#